data_AF-A0A966WRU6-F1
#
_entry.id   AF-A0A966WRU6-F1
#
_cell.length_a   1.000
_cell.length_b   1.000
_cell.length_c   1.000
_cell.angle_alpha   90.00
_cell.angle_beta   90.00
_cell.angle_gamma   90.00
#
_symmetry.space_group_name_H-M   'P 1'
#
loop_
_entity.id
_entity.type
_entity.pdbx_description
1 polymer ?
#
loop_
_entity_poly.entity_id
_entity_poly.type
_entity_poly.pdbx_seq_one_letter_code
_entity_poly.pdbx_strand_id
1 'polypeptide(L)'
;MPEPALTILARFGGAGPLSRLLGLDRSAVHRWALPKARGGSGGLVPAKHHLRLLALASAQGVPLSPADLVGTTNIASDPPKAEADDG
;
A
#
# COMPACT_ATOMS: atom_id res chain seq x y z
N MET A 1 -9.13 -9.50 11.66
CA MET A 1 -9.28 -8.13 11.14
C MET A 1 -8.26 -7.96 10.03
N PRO A 2 -8.65 -7.62 8.79
CA PRO A 2 -7.68 -7.39 7.73
C PRO A 2 -6.80 -6.20 8.12
N GLU A 3 -5.48 -6.38 8.13
CA GLU A 3 -4.53 -5.29 8.42
C GLU A 3 -4.14 -4.59 7.11
N PRO A 4 -4.68 -3.40 6.80
CA PRO A 4 -4.47 -2.75 5.51
C PRO A 4 -2.99 -2.48 5.21
N ALA A 5 -2.16 -2.22 6.23
CA ALA A 5 -0.73 -2.09 6.06
C ALA A 5 -0.09 -3.38 5.51
N LEU A 6 -0.44 -4.56 6.03
CA LEU A 6 0.11 -5.83 5.55
C LEU A 6 -0.33 -6.13 4.11
N THR A 7 -1.61 -5.87 3.78
CA THR A 7 -2.12 -6.04 2.42
C THR A 7 -1.38 -5.16 1.43
N ILE A 8 -1.15 -3.91 1.78
CA ILE A 8 -0.40 -2.97 0.94
C ILE A 8 1.04 -3.44 0.79
N LEU A 9 1.69 -3.81 1.88
CA LEU A 9 3.05 -4.35 1.83
C LEU A 9 3.11 -5.56 0.88
N ALA A 10 2.17 -6.50 0.97
CA ALA A 10 2.11 -7.65 0.09
C ALA A 10 1.95 -7.25 -1.40
N ARG A 11 1.07 -6.29 -1.71
CA ARG A 11 0.85 -5.79 -3.09
C ARG A 11 2.10 -5.17 -3.71
N PHE A 12 2.95 -4.52 -2.90
CA PHE A 12 4.20 -3.91 -3.35
C PHE A 12 5.42 -4.84 -3.21
N GLY A 13 5.24 -6.14 -2.92
CA GLY A 13 6.35 -7.10 -2.77
C GLY A 13 7.12 -6.98 -1.44
N GLY A 14 6.53 -6.33 -0.45
CA GLY A 14 6.98 -6.25 0.94
C GLY A 14 7.48 -4.86 1.36
N ALA A 15 7.94 -4.77 2.61
CA ALA A 15 8.45 -3.52 3.19
C ALA A 15 9.71 -2.99 2.50
N GLY A 16 10.55 -3.85 1.93
CA GLY A 16 11.81 -3.46 1.30
C GLY A 16 11.61 -2.70 -0.02
N PRO A 17 10.92 -3.28 -1.02
CA PRO A 17 10.63 -2.56 -2.26
C PRO A 17 9.85 -1.28 -2.01
N LEU A 18 8.82 -1.33 -1.15
CA LEU A 18 8.00 -0.17 -0.82
C LEU A 18 8.79 0.95 -0.15
N SER A 19 9.71 0.62 0.77
CA SER A 19 10.54 1.63 1.43
C SER A 19 11.48 2.32 0.43
N ARG A 20 12.04 1.58 -0.54
CA ARG A 20 12.87 2.15 -1.62
C ARG A 20 12.07 3.12 -2.49
N LEU A 21 10.86 2.74 -2.90
CA LEU A 21 9.99 3.59 -3.71
C LEU A 21 9.58 4.88 -2.99
N LEU A 22 9.30 4.79 -1.69
CA LEU A 22 8.92 5.94 -0.87
C LEU A 22 10.11 6.77 -0.37
N GLY A 23 11.35 6.26 -0.49
CA GLY A 23 12.54 6.86 0.12
C GLY A 23 12.48 6.87 1.65
N LEU A 24 11.88 5.83 2.24
CA LEU A 24 11.73 5.68 3.68
C LEU A 24 12.64 4.57 4.23
N ASP A 25 12.87 4.61 5.53
CA ASP A 25 13.54 3.51 6.21
C ASP A 25 12.66 2.24 6.20
N ARG A 26 13.29 1.08 5.96
CA ARG A 26 12.60 -0.22 5.94
C ARG A 26 11.89 -0.51 7.25
N SER A 27 12.50 -0.14 8.38
CA SER A 27 11.93 -0.36 9.71
C SER A 27 10.71 0.54 9.93
N ALA A 28 10.72 1.77 9.41
CA ALA A 28 9.57 2.67 9.48
C ALA A 28 8.35 2.10 8.74
N VAL A 29 8.58 1.54 7.54
CA VAL A 29 7.53 0.88 6.75
C VAL A 29 7.05 -0.41 7.42
N HIS A 30 7.97 -1.22 7.97
CA HIS A 30 7.61 -2.42 8.72
C HIS A 30 6.78 -2.11 9.98
N ARG A 31 7.04 -1.00 10.66
CA ARG A 31 6.26 -0.56 11.84
C ARG A 31 4.80 -0.26 11.52
N TRP A 32 4.43 -0.07 10.25
CA TRP A 32 3.02 0.14 9.91
C TRP A 32 2.17 -1.10 10.18
N ALA A 33 2.75 -2.29 10.06
CA ALA A 33 2.10 -3.56 10.40
C ALA A 33 2.16 -3.87 11.91
N LEU A 34 2.87 -3.07 12.73
CA LEU A 34 2.95 -3.32 14.16
C LEU A 34 1.74 -2.70 14.90
N PRO A 35 1.31 -3.33 16.01
CA PRO A 35 0.30 -2.77 16.88
C PRO A 35 0.79 -1.47 17.54
N LYS A 36 -0.15 -0.57 17.88
CA LYS A 36 0.16 0.69 18.58
C LYS A 36 0.91 0.46 19.90
N ALA A 37 0.60 -0.63 20.61
CA ALA A 37 1.28 -1.03 21.84
C ALA A 37 2.79 -1.27 21.67
N ARG A 38 3.25 -1.57 20.45
CA ARG A 38 4.67 -1.75 20.10
C ARG A 38 5.25 -0.57 19.32
N GLY A 39 4.60 0.59 19.37
CA GLY A 39 5.02 1.80 18.65
C GLY A 39 4.76 1.75 17.14
N GLY A 40 3.86 0.87 16.69
CA GLY A 40 3.37 0.84 15.32
C GLY A 40 2.15 1.72 15.10
N SER A 41 1.59 1.71 13.90
CA SER A 41 0.38 2.45 13.56
C SER A 41 -0.91 1.67 13.82
N GLY A 42 -0.81 0.41 14.28
CA GLY A 42 -1.96 -0.45 14.50
C GLY A 42 -2.45 -1.13 13.22
N GLY A 43 -1.54 -1.50 12.31
CA GLY A 43 -1.90 -2.13 11.05
C GLY A 43 -2.40 -1.15 9.98
N LEU A 44 -2.30 0.17 10.21
CA LEU A 44 -2.80 1.23 9.33
C LEU A 44 -1.65 1.99 8.65
N VAL A 45 -1.82 2.40 7.40
CA VAL A 45 -0.83 3.26 6.76
C VAL A 45 -1.05 4.72 7.20
N PRO A 46 0.00 5.47 7.59
CA PRO A 46 -0.15 6.89 7.92
C PRO A 46 -0.66 7.73 6.74
N ALA A 47 -1.62 8.63 7.00
CA ALA A 47 -2.28 9.46 5.97
C ALA A 47 -1.31 10.25 5.08
N LYS A 48 -0.19 10.72 5.63
CA LYS A 48 0.86 11.45 4.90
C LYS A 48 1.48 10.65 3.73
N HIS A 49 1.36 9.33 3.74
CA HIS A 49 1.89 8.46 2.69
C HIS A 49 0.82 8.00 1.69
N HIS A 50 -0.46 8.25 1.95
CA HIS A 50 -1.58 7.77 1.11
C HIS A 50 -1.46 8.26 -0.33
N LEU A 51 -1.33 9.58 -0.54
CA LEU A 51 -1.23 10.16 -1.88
C LEU A 51 -0.03 9.60 -2.66
N ARG A 52 1.11 9.44 -1.99
CA ARG A 52 2.33 8.93 -2.62
C ARG A 52 2.21 7.44 -2.97
N LEU A 53 1.53 6.66 -2.14
CA LEU A 53 1.23 5.26 -2.43
C LEU A 53 0.29 5.09 -3.62
N LEU A 54 -0.74 5.93 -3.73
CA LEU A 54 -1.64 5.92 -4.87
C LEU A 54 -0.92 6.31 -6.17
N ALA A 55 -0.05 7.32 -6.11
CA ALA A 55 0.78 7.70 -7.26
C ALA A 55 1.74 6.57 -7.67
N LEU A 56 2.40 5.93 -6.71
CA LEU A 56 3.28 4.78 -6.96
C LEU A 56 2.50 3.57 -7.50
N ALA A 57 1.31 3.32 -6.98
CA ALA A 57 0.46 2.24 -7.44
C ALA A 57 0.08 2.43 -8.91
N SER A 58 -0.35 3.63 -9.28
CA SER A 58 -0.63 4.00 -10.67
C SER A 58 0.61 3.85 -11.56
N ALA A 59 1.77 4.34 -11.12
CA ALA A 59 3.02 4.26 -11.88
C ALA A 59 3.56 2.82 -12.04
N GLN A 60 3.28 1.92 -11.08
CA GLN A 60 3.74 0.54 -11.09
C GLN A 60 2.68 -0.44 -11.63
N GLY A 61 1.48 0.04 -12.00
CA GLY A 61 0.36 -0.80 -12.39
C GLY A 61 -0.19 -1.68 -11.26
N VAL A 62 0.04 -1.29 -10.00
CA VAL A 62 -0.49 -2.01 -8.83
C VAL A 62 -1.93 -1.57 -8.60
N PRO A 63 -2.91 -2.49 -8.56
CA PRO A 63 -4.29 -2.14 -8.23
C PRO A 63 -4.38 -1.81 -6.74
N LEU A 64 -4.45 -0.52 -6.43
CA LEU A 64 -4.59 0.02 -5.08
C LEU A 64 -5.63 1.15 -5.08
N SER A 65 -6.66 1.01 -4.26
CA SER A 65 -7.66 2.05 -4.05
C SER A 65 -7.45 2.80 -2.74
N PRO A 66 -7.94 4.04 -2.61
CA PRO A 66 -7.93 4.76 -1.34
C PRO A 66 -8.64 4.01 -0.21
N ALA A 67 -9.67 3.23 -0.53
CA ALA A 67 -10.39 2.38 0.42
C ALA A 67 -9.50 1.32 1.08
N ASP A 68 -8.53 0.77 0.34
CA ASP A 68 -7.58 -0.24 0.83
C ASP A 68 -6.61 0.35 1.87
N LEU A 69 -6.34 1.67 1.82
CA LEU A 69 -5.46 2.36 2.77
C LEU A 69 -6.13 2.59 4.14
N VAL A 70 -7.46 2.74 4.15
CA VAL A 70 -8.25 3.04 5.35
C VAL A 70 -8.94 1.81 5.95
N GLY A 71 -8.80 0.63 5.31
CA GLY A 71 -9.35 -0.62 5.83
C GLY A 71 -10.85 -0.80 5.59
N THR A 72 -11.44 -0.06 4.65
CA THR A 72 -12.77 -0.40 4.14
C THR A 72 -12.61 -1.68 3.34
N THR A 73 -13.21 -2.77 3.83
CA THR A 73 -13.36 -4.04 3.12
C THR A 73 -13.73 -3.78 1.67
N ASN A 74 -12.76 -3.95 0.76
CA ASN A 74 -13.04 -4.13 -0.65
C ASN A 74 -12.67 -5.56 -1.02
N ILE A 75 -13.61 -6.48 -0.78
CA ILE A 75 -13.59 -7.80 -1.37
C ILE A 75 -13.93 -7.65 -2.86
N ALA A 76 -12.87 -7.69 -3.67
CA ALA A 76 -12.85 -8.05 -5.09
C ALA A 76 -14.00 -7.52 -5.98
N SER A 77 -13.67 -6.61 -6.89
CA SER A 77 -14.36 -6.47 -8.19
C SER A 77 -13.38 -5.95 -9.25
N ASP A 78 -12.94 -6.86 -10.11
CA ASP A 78 -12.54 -6.79 -11.54
C ASP A 78 -11.77 -5.59 -12.19
N PRO A 79 -10.95 -5.84 -13.24
CA PRO A 79 -10.24 -4.83 -14.03
C PRO A 79 -11.13 -4.25 -15.14
N PRO A 80 -10.79 -3.05 -15.67
CA PRO A 80 -10.63 -2.99 -17.12
C PRO A 80 -9.43 -2.13 -17.60
N LYS A 81 -8.67 -2.72 -18.53
CA LYS A 81 -7.93 -2.13 -19.67
C LYS A 81 -7.28 -0.72 -19.56
N ALA A 82 -5.97 -0.72 -19.77
CA ALA A 82 -5.29 0.00 -20.86
C ALA A 82 -3.98 -0.80 -21.11
N GLU A 83 -3.73 -1.53 -22.20
CA GLU A 83 -3.97 -1.25 -23.62
C GLU A 83 -3.70 0.21 -23.99
N ALA A 84 -2.41 0.53 -24.14
CA ALA A 84 -1.87 1.44 -25.15
C ALA A 84 -0.70 0.66 -25.78
N ASP A 85 -0.98 -0.16 -26.79
CA ASP A 85 -1.02 0.17 -28.23
C ASP A 85 0.38 0.47 -28.79
N ASP A 86 0.85 -0.49 -29.59
CA ASP A 86 2.05 -0.50 -30.42
C ASP A 86 1.68 0.08 -31.80
N GLY A 87 2.44 1.06 -32.30
CA GLY A 87 2.22 1.69 -33.61
C GLY A 87 3.19 2.82 -33.92
#